data_AF-A0A7I0J7T4-F1
#
_entry.id   AF-A0A7I0J7T4-F1
#
_cell.length_a   1.000
_cell.length_b   1.000
_cell.length_c   1.000
_cell.angle_alpha   90.00
_cell.angle_beta   90.00
_cell.angle_gamma   90.00
#
_symmetry.space_group_name_H-M   'P 1'
#
loop_
_entity.id
_entity.type
_entity.pdbx_description
1 polymer ?
#
loop_
_entity_poly.entity_id
_entity_poly.type
_entity_poly.pdbx_seq_one_letter_code
_entity_poly.pdbx_strand_id
1 'polypeptide(L)'
;MKDSFDLAVVGSGIIGLAHALAAARRGLRVVVIDRDQKANGASMRNFGLVVVTGEEPGPSRRLAERSREIWLELAQEARLDILHRGKLIAAQR
;
A
#
# COMPACT_ATOMS: atom_id res chain seq x y z
N MET A 1 -17.43 -23.65 12.14
CA MET A 1 -16.61 -22.47 11.79
C MET A 1 -17.30 -21.26 12.42
N LYS A 2 -16.58 -20.25 12.92
CA LYS A 2 -17.26 -19.02 13.35
C LYS A 2 -17.64 -18.26 12.07
N ASP A 3 -18.91 -18.20 11.71
CA ASP A 3 -19.36 -17.65 10.41
C ASP A 3 -19.36 -16.12 10.33
N SER A 4 -18.74 -15.42 11.28
CA SER A 4 -18.71 -13.95 11.34
C SER A 4 -17.34 -13.35 11.01
N PHE A 5 -17.32 -12.21 10.33
CA PHE A 5 -16.13 -11.36 10.19
C PHE A 5 -16.27 -10.14 11.09
N ASP A 6 -15.14 -9.59 11.56
CA ASP A 6 -15.11 -8.38 12.38
C ASP A 6 -15.09 -7.10 11.52
N LEU A 7 -14.58 -7.21 10.29
CA LEU A 7 -14.47 -6.09 9.34
C LEU A 7 -14.68 -6.58 7.90
N ALA A 8 -15.49 -5.85 7.14
CA ALA A 8 -15.57 -5.98 5.69
C ALA A 8 -14.89 -4.80 5.00
N VAL A 9 -14.01 -5.09 4.04
CA VAL A 9 -13.37 -4.09 3.17
C VAL A 9 -13.89 -4.30 1.76
N VAL A 10 -14.48 -3.25 1.18
CA VAL A 10 -14.97 -3.28 -0.21
C VAL A 10 -13.93 -2.64 -1.12
N GLY A 11 -13.39 -3.45 -2.03
CA GLY A 11 -12.29 -3.12 -2.94
C GLY A 11 -10.97 -3.78 -2.54
N SER A 12 -10.43 -4.60 -3.44
CA SER A 12 -9.11 -5.24 -3.37
C SER A 12 -8.01 -4.45 -4.07
N GLY A 13 -8.26 -3.15 -4.33
CA GLY A 13 -7.21 -2.21 -4.73
C GLY A 13 -6.20 -1.97 -3.59
N ILE A 14 -5.08 -1.31 -3.91
CA ILE A 14 -3.95 -1.19 -2.97
C ILE A 14 -4.32 -0.54 -1.62
N ILE A 15 -5.21 0.44 -1.63
CA ILE A 15 -5.68 1.10 -0.40
C ILE A 15 -6.58 0.17 0.41
N GLY A 16 -7.48 -0.58 -0.24
CA GLY A 16 -8.34 -1.55 0.45
C GLY A 16 -7.52 -2.67 1.09
N LEU A 17 -6.57 -3.23 0.36
CA LEU A 17 -5.64 -4.23 0.89
C LEU A 17 -4.77 -3.68 2.02
N ALA A 18 -4.32 -2.43 1.94
CA ALA A 18 -3.59 -1.79 3.04
C ALA A 18 -4.42 -1.72 4.33
N HIS A 19 -5.71 -1.37 4.23
CA HIS A 19 -6.62 -1.38 5.38
C HIS A 19 -6.88 -2.79 5.90
N ALA A 20 -7.11 -3.76 5.00
CA ALA A 20 -7.34 -5.15 5.37
C ALA A 20 -6.11 -5.74 6.10
N LEU A 21 -4.91 -5.49 5.60
CA LEU A 21 -3.66 -5.88 6.24
C LEU A 21 -3.50 -5.22 7.62
N ALA A 22 -3.75 -3.91 7.74
CA ALA A 22 -3.65 -3.20 9.01
C ALA A 22 -4.63 -3.75 10.06
N ALA A 23 -5.86 -4.09 9.65
CA ALA A 23 -6.86 -4.71 10.51
C ALA A 23 -6.48 -6.15 10.89
N ALA A 24 -6.00 -6.95 9.93
CA ALA A 24 -5.53 -8.31 10.18
C ALA A 24 -4.34 -8.34 11.16
N ARG A 25 -3.38 -7.41 11.03
CA ARG A 25 -2.26 -7.24 11.97
C ARG A 25 -2.72 -6.87 13.39
N ARG A 26 -3.95 -6.37 13.57
CA ARG A 26 -4.59 -6.11 14.88
C ARG A 26 -5.41 -7.30 15.39
N GLY A 27 -5.37 -8.45 14.71
CA GLY A 27 -6.08 -9.66 15.10
C GLY A 27 -7.55 -9.71 14.65
N LEU A 28 -8.01 -8.77 13.83
CA LEU A 28 -9.38 -8.79 13.30
C LEU A 28 -9.53 -9.82 12.18
N ARG A 29 -10.69 -10.49 12.14
CA ARG A 29 -11.10 -11.32 11.01
C ARG A 29 -11.67 -10.46 9.90
N VAL A 30 -10.92 -10.29 8.83
CA VAL A 30 -11.27 -9.40 7.73
C VAL A 30 -11.79 -10.19 6.54
N VAL A 31 -12.89 -9.74 5.94
CA VAL A 31 -13.30 -10.16 4.59
C VAL A 31 -13.03 -9.02 3.61
N VAL A 32 -12.40 -9.33 2.47
CA VAL A 32 -12.21 -8.39 1.37
C VAL A 32 -13.16 -8.79 0.24
N ILE A 33 -13.95 -7.83 -0.23
CA ILE A 33 -14.96 -8.04 -1.27
C ILE A 33 -14.57 -7.16 -2.45
N ASP A 34 -14.36 -7.76 -3.61
CA ASP A 34 -14.15 -7.04 -4.86
C ASP A 34 -15.15 -7.52 -5.91
N ARG A 35 -15.49 -6.64 -6.84
CA ARG A 35 -16.35 -6.96 -7.98
C ARG A 35 -15.61 -7.77 -9.05
N ASP A 36 -14.28 -7.58 -9.13
CA ASP A 36 -13.41 -8.15 -10.13
C ASP A 36 -12.69 -9.39 -9.55
N GLN A 37 -12.56 -10.47 -10.34
CA GLN A 37 -11.84 -11.68 -9.89
C GLN A 37 -10.31 -11.49 -9.84
N LYS A 38 -9.81 -10.44 -10.49
CA LYS A 38 -8.38 -10.09 -10.58
C LYS A 38 -8.23 -8.60 -10.41
N ALA A 39 -7.04 -8.15 -10.04
CA ALA A 39 -6.75 -6.73 -9.93
C ALA A 39 -6.88 -6.05 -11.30
N ASN A 40 -7.96 -5.29 -11.49
CA ASN A 40 -8.31 -4.61 -12.74
C ASN A 40 -8.41 -3.08 -12.63
N GLY A 41 -8.31 -2.56 -11.40
CA GLY A 41 -8.47 -1.13 -11.09
C GLY A 41 -7.20 -0.29 -11.29
N ALA A 42 -7.26 0.96 -10.83
CA ALA A 42 -6.15 1.92 -10.95
C ALA A 42 -4.83 1.45 -10.32
N SER A 43 -4.89 0.58 -9.31
CA SER A 43 -3.70 0.07 -8.60
C SER A 43 -2.74 -0.71 -9.50
N MET A 44 -3.22 -1.35 -10.58
CA MET A 44 -2.38 -2.07 -11.54
C MET A 44 -1.89 -1.19 -12.69
N ARG A 45 -2.35 0.06 -12.76
CA ARG A 45 -2.06 1.01 -13.85
C ARG A 45 -1.14 2.14 -13.40
N ASN A 46 -0.54 2.03 -12.22
CA ASN A 46 0.44 2.99 -11.71
C ASN A 46 1.87 2.52 -12.02
N PHE A 47 2.84 3.43 -11.93
CA PHE A 47 4.26 3.19 -12.16
C PHE A 47 4.95 2.43 -11.01
N GLY A 48 4.25 2.16 -9.90
CA GLY A 48 4.81 1.42 -8.77
C GLY A 48 5.84 2.19 -7.95
N LEU A 49 5.86 3.53 -8.06
CA LEU A 49 6.82 4.37 -7.37
C LEU A 49 6.35 4.72 -5.95
N VAL A 50 7.25 4.53 -4.98
CA VAL A 50 7.09 5.07 -3.62
C VAL A 50 7.82 6.42 -3.56
N VAL A 51 7.07 7.51 -3.68
CA VAL A 51 7.62 8.86 -3.76
C VAL A 51 7.56 9.54 -2.39
N VAL A 52 8.74 9.94 -1.89
CA VAL A 52 8.87 10.76 -0.65
C VAL A 52 9.42 12.14 -0.97
N THR A 53 10.45 12.21 -1.83
CA THR A 53 11.04 13.50 -2.25
C THR A 53 10.06 14.30 -3.08
N GLY A 54 9.85 15.56 -2.72
CA GLY A 54 8.90 16.48 -3.36
C GLY A 54 7.66 16.75 -2.50
N GLU A 55 7.41 15.91 -1.50
CA GLU A 55 6.35 16.14 -0.52
C GLU A 55 6.67 17.34 0.38
N GLU A 56 5.65 18.16 0.60
CA GLU A 56 5.70 19.32 1.48
C GLU A 56 6.08 18.89 2.91
N PRO A 57 6.96 19.63 3.61
CA PRO A 57 7.22 19.40 5.02
C PRO A 57 5.92 19.39 5.83
N GLY A 58 5.74 18.37 6.68
CA GLY A 58 4.55 18.27 7.53
C GLY A 58 3.82 16.93 7.36
N PRO A 59 2.48 16.92 7.46
CA PRO A 59 1.69 15.69 7.43
C PRO A 59 1.94 14.84 6.17
N SER A 60 2.05 15.46 4.99
CA SER A 60 2.24 14.73 3.73
C SER A 60 3.57 13.99 3.70
N ARG A 61 4.68 14.67 4.00
CA ARG A 61 6.00 14.04 4.08
C ARG A 61 6.04 12.92 5.12
N ARG A 62 5.47 13.11 6.32
CA ARG A 62 5.43 12.06 7.36
C ARG A 62 4.65 10.83 6.89
N LEU A 63 3.52 11.03 6.21
CA LEU A 63 2.74 9.93 5.65
C LEU A 63 3.52 9.19 4.55
N ALA A 64 4.22 9.93 3.67
CA ALA A 64 5.04 9.34 2.62
C ALA A 64 6.22 8.53 3.18
N GLU A 65 6.92 9.06 4.19
CA GLU A 65 7.99 8.36 4.90
C GLU A 65 7.47 7.08 5.57
N ARG A 66 6.34 7.18 6.29
CA ARG A 66 5.72 6.01 6.91
C ARG A 66 5.25 4.97 5.90
N SER A 67 4.66 5.42 4.79
CA SER A 67 4.25 4.54 3.68
C SER A 67 5.46 3.80 3.10
N ARG A 68 6.60 4.50 2.93
CA ARG A 68 7.85 3.89 2.47
C ARG A 68 8.34 2.80 3.42
N GLU A 69 8.32 3.02 4.73
CA GLU A 69 8.70 1.99 5.71
C GLU A 69 7.85 0.73 5.57
N ILE A 70 6.52 0.90 5.52
CA ILE A 70 5.57 -0.21 5.36
C ILE A 70 5.83 -0.99 4.07
N TRP A 71 6.10 -0.28 2.96
CA TRP A 71 6.44 -0.92 1.69
C TRP A 71 7.74 -1.71 1.74
N LEU A 72 8.76 -1.22 2.46
CA LEU A 72 10.02 -1.95 2.64
C LEU A 72 9.82 -3.24 3.45
N GLU A 73 9.06 -3.18 4.55
CA GLU A 73 8.68 -4.35 5.33
C GLU A 73 7.91 -5.37 4.47
N LEU A 74 6.89 -4.91 3.74
CA LEU A 74 6.06 -5.76 2.92
C LEU A 74 6.80 -6.38 1.74
N ALA A 75 7.74 -5.66 1.12
CA ALA A 75 8.55 -6.21 0.06
C ALA A 75 9.36 -7.41 0.56
N GLN A 76 9.85 -7.38 1.80
CA GLN A 76 10.52 -8.53 2.41
C GLN A 76 9.55 -9.67 2.70
N GLU A 77 8.42 -9.39 3.37
CA GLU A 77 7.42 -10.41 3.73
C GLU A 77 6.84 -11.12 2.50
N ALA A 78 6.52 -10.36 1.45
CA ALA A 78 5.93 -10.85 0.21
C ALA A 78 6.97 -11.30 -0.82
N ARG A 79 8.26 -11.19 -0.52
CA ARG A 79 9.38 -11.53 -1.42
C ARG A 79 9.28 -10.81 -2.77
N LEU A 80 8.96 -9.51 -2.72
CA LEU A 80 8.91 -8.63 -3.89
C LEU A 80 10.25 -7.93 -4.08
N ASP A 81 10.74 -7.92 -5.31
CA ASP A 81 11.97 -7.21 -5.65
C ASP A 81 11.75 -5.69 -5.69
N ILE A 82 12.65 -4.96 -5.06
CA ILE A 82 12.72 -3.49 -5.19
C ILE A 82 13.72 -3.16 -6.29
N LEU A 83 13.18 -2.88 -7.48
CA LEU A 83 13.97 -2.64 -8.70
C LEU A 83 14.72 -1.30 -8.70
N HIS A 84 14.14 -0.26 -8.09
CA HIS A 84 14.71 1.08 -8.07
C HIS A 84 14.89 1.57 -6.63
N ARG A 85 16.12 1.95 -6.28
CA ARG A 85 16.49 2.44 -4.95
C ARG A 85 17.05 3.85 -5.07
N GLY A 86 16.29 4.81 -4.54
CA GLY A 86 16.63 6.22 -4.62
C GLY A 86 16.06 6.90 -5.87
N LYS A 87 16.22 8.23 -5.92
CA LYS A 87 15.78 9.10 -7.01
C LYS A 87 16.77 10.24 -7.14
N LEU A 88 17.20 10.54 -8.36
CA LEU A 88 17.97 11.74 -8.69
C LEU A 88 17.02 12.76 -9.30
N ILE A 89 17.08 14.01 -8.82
CA ILE A 89 16.36 15.14 -9.41
C ILE A 89 17.41 16.14 -9.86
N ALA A 90 17.49 16.41 -11.16
CA ALA A 90 18.33 17.45 -11.72
C ALA A 90 17.50 18.73 -11.93
N ALA A 91 18.06 19.89 -11.59
CA ALA A 91 17.45 21.19 -11.83
C ALA A 91 18.48 22.13 -12.44
N GLN A 92 18.06 22.94 -13.41
CA GLN A 92 18.86 23.99 -14.05
C GLN A 92 18.02 25.27 -14.13
N ARG A 93 18.70 26.43 -14.15
CA ARG A 93 18.08 27.75 -14.18
C ARG A 93 17.89 28.24 -15.61
#